data_AF-A0A7W0NVI6-F1
#
_entry.id   AF-A0A7W0NVI6-F1
#
_cell.length_a   1.000
_cell.length_b   1.000
_cell.length_c   1.000
_cell.angle_alpha   90.00
_cell.angle_beta   90.00
_cell.angle_gamma   90.00
#
_symmetry.space_group_name_H-M   'P 1'
#
loop_
_entity.id
_entity.type
_entity.pdbx_description
1 polymer ?
#
loop_
_entity_poly.entity_id
_entity_poly.type
_entity_poly.pdbx_seq_one_letter_code
_entity_poly.pdbx_strand_id
1 'polypeptide(L)'
;MYLSAPLLALIAALLSGCATRRYEVMRSFDGPNISRVILRANKAADAGEVNLPPYSPAVSIKGVPYVGTSERAEPLYRSPAASSSRPRPDFVARQFGSTLVISTTNEIRYPDRDYYMDVVHLWISLPINIHVIREVRPLTSDGSPDLSPP
;
A
#
# COMPACT_ATOMS: atom_id res chain seq x y z
N MET A 1 20.00 56.54 -27.71
CA MET A 1 18.63 56.48 -27.15
C MET A 1 17.79 55.62 -28.09
N TYR A 2 16.90 54.78 -27.54
CA TYR A 2 16.20 53.61 -28.14
C TYR A 2 17.04 52.31 -28.15
N LEU A 3 16.97 51.50 -27.08
CA LEU A 3 16.01 50.41 -26.78
C LEU A 3 16.09 49.22 -27.77
N SER A 4 16.69 48.12 -27.31
CA SER A 4 16.14 46.74 -27.43
C SER A 4 17.12 45.68 -26.90
N ALA A 5 17.00 45.33 -25.61
CA ALA A 5 16.97 43.91 -25.20
C ALA A 5 15.51 43.43 -25.45
N PRO A 6 15.16 42.12 -25.56
CA PRO A 6 15.85 40.93 -25.03
C PRO A 6 15.78 39.67 -25.94
N LEU A 7 16.48 38.58 -25.60
CA LEU A 7 15.85 37.24 -25.55
C LEU A 7 16.81 36.24 -24.87
N LEU A 8 16.75 36.22 -23.53
CA LEU A 8 17.17 35.08 -22.73
C LEU A 8 16.14 33.97 -22.94
N ALA A 9 16.34 33.12 -23.95
CA ALA A 9 15.51 31.94 -24.17
C ALA A 9 15.97 30.81 -23.24
N LEU A 10 15.31 30.81 -22.08
CA LEU A 10 15.04 29.70 -21.18
C LEU A 10 14.92 28.35 -21.95
N ILE A 11 15.90 27.46 -21.82
CA ILE A 11 15.66 26.03 -22.04
C ILE A 11 15.66 25.38 -20.67
N ALA A 12 14.49 25.43 -20.04
CA ALA A 12 14.20 24.67 -18.85
C ALA A 12 14.31 23.18 -19.17
N ALA A 13 14.99 22.47 -18.28
CA ALA A 13 15.25 21.06 -18.32
C ALA A 13 14.00 20.23 -18.65
N LEU A 14 14.04 19.51 -19.76
CA LEU A 14 13.28 18.28 -19.93
C LEU A 14 13.92 17.24 -19.01
N LEU A 15 13.60 17.32 -17.71
CA LEU A 15 13.66 16.16 -16.83
C LEU A 15 12.66 15.16 -17.41
N SER A 16 13.15 14.34 -18.34
CA SER A 16 12.56 13.07 -18.70
C SER A 16 12.66 12.20 -17.45
N GLY A 17 11.76 12.47 -16.50
CA GLY A 17 11.49 11.58 -15.41
C GLY A 17 10.97 10.32 -16.03
N CYS A 18 11.86 9.33 -16.23
CA CYS A 18 11.45 7.95 -16.38
C CYS A 18 10.45 7.70 -15.25
N ALA A 19 9.17 7.65 -15.59
CA ALA A 19 8.12 7.33 -14.66
C ALA A 19 8.48 5.98 -14.06
N THR A 20 8.99 5.98 -12.84
CA THR A 20 9.25 4.76 -12.09
C THR A 20 7.88 4.12 -11.95
N ARG A 21 7.60 3.05 -12.72
CA ARG A 21 6.38 2.28 -12.58
C ARG A 21 6.30 1.89 -11.10
N ARG A 22 5.38 2.49 -10.35
CA ARG A 22 5.21 2.19 -8.93
C ARG A 22 4.58 0.81 -8.86
N TYR A 23 5.43 -0.19 -8.67
CA TYR A 23 5.04 -1.59 -8.46
C TYR A 23 4.42 -1.85 -7.08
N GLU A 24 4.41 -0.79 -6.28
CA GLU A 24 3.90 -0.73 -4.93
C GLU A 24 2.43 -0.36 -4.97
N VAL A 25 1.64 -0.98 -4.11
CA VAL A 25 0.26 -0.58 -3.88
C VAL A 25 0.26 0.41 -2.73
N MET A 26 -0.31 1.58 -2.98
CA MET A 26 -0.52 2.60 -1.96
C MET A 26 -2.01 2.91 -1.86
N ARG A 27 -2.53 2.96 -0.63
CA ARG A 27 -3.90 3.39 -0.33
C ARG A 27 -3.88 4.36 0.84
N SER A 28 -4.74 5.36 0.78
CA SER A 28 -5.03 6.23 1.90
C SER A 28 -6.48 6.02 2.30
N PHE A 29 -6.72 5.90 3.60
CA PHE A 29 -8.03 5.74 4.19
C PHE A 29 -8.24 6.89 5.17
N ASP A 30 -9.23 7.71 4.84
CA ASP A 30 -9.66 8.81 5.69
C ASP A 30 -10.86 8.34 6.51
N GLY A 31 -10.98 8.81 7.75
CA GLY A 31 -12.09 8.47 8.61
C GLY A 31 -12.14 9.34 9.87
N PRO A 32 -13.34 9.72 10.33
CA PRO A 32 -13.46 10.51 11.54
C PRO A 32 -13.09 9.68 12.77
N ASN A 33 -12.42 10.29 13.74
CA ASN A 33 -12.18 9.72 15.08
C ASN A 33 -11.51 8.34 15.09
N ILE A 34 -10.64 8.04 14.13
CA ILE A 34 -9.84 6.81 14.17
C ILE A 34 -8.90 6.89 15.39
N SER A 35 -8.99 5.91 16.29
CA SER A 35 -8.10 5.74 17.45
C SER A 35 -7.40 4.38 17.47
N ARG A 36 -7.84 3.45 16.61
CA ARG A 36 -7.28 2.10 16.50
C ARG A 36 -7.28 1.68 15.03
N VAL A 37 -6.21 1.04 14.61
CA VAL A 37 -6.07 0.43 13.28
C VAL A 37 -5.77 -1.05 13.48
N ILE A 38 -6.54 -1.93 12.85
CA ILE A 38 -6.26 -3.35 12.78
C ILE A 38 -5.84 -3.67 11.35
N LEU A 39 -4.60 -4.12 11.17
CA LEU A 39 -4.07 -4.57 9.89
C LEU A 39 -4.16 -6.10 9.81
N ARG A 40 -4.98 -6.60 8.88
CA ARG A 40 -5.17 -8.02 8.57
C ARG A 40 -4.54 -8.38 7.23
N ALA A 41 -3.37 -9.00 7.28
CA ALA A 41 -2.62 -9.39 6.09
C ALA A 41 -1.78 -10.63 6.37
N ASN A 42 -1.39 -11.36 5.33
CA ASN A 42 -0.50 -12.51 5.52
C ASN A 42 0.85 -12.11 6.13
N LYS A 43 1.32 -10.91 5.80
CA LYS A 43 2.59 -10.36 6.27
C LYS A 43 2.39 -9.14 7.17
N ALA A 44 1.28 -9.11 7.92
CA ALA A 44 0.97 -8.00 8.81
C ALA A 44 2.04 -7.78 9.90
N ALA A 45 2.70 -8.85 10.37
CA ALA A 45 3.74 -8.78 11.39
C ALA A 45 4.96 -7.93 10.95
N ASP A 46 5.25 -7.91 9.64
CA ASP A 46 6.42 -7.23 9.08
C ASP A 46 6.15 -5.74 8.79
N ALA A 47 4.91 -5.27 9.00
CA ALA A 47 4.51 -3.91 8.70
C ALA A 47 5.16 -2.88 9.63
N GLY A 48 6.07 -2.08 9.08
CA GLY A 48 6.65 -0.92 9.75
C GLY A 48 5.61 0.18 9.98
N GLU A 49 5.65 0.82 11.13
CA GLU A 49 4.79 1.97 11.47
C GLU A 49 5.58 3.27 11.36
N VAL A 50 4.98 4.28 10.74
CA VAL A 50 5.56 5.62 10.61
C VAL A 50 4.51 6.65 11.03
N ASN A 51 4.75 7.28 12.18
CA ASN A 51 3.90 8.36 12.66
C ASN A 51 4.29 9.67 11.96
N LEU A 52 3.33 10.27 11.26
CA LEU A 52 3.48 11.53 10.56
C LEU A 52 2.81 12.66 11.37
N PRO A 53 3.30 13.89 11.26
CA PRO A 53 2.63 15.04 11.85
C PRO A 53 1.18 15.15 11.33
N PRO A 54 0.21 15.62 12.14
CA PRO A 54 -1.23 15.54 11.86
C PRO A 54 -1.74 16.54 10.80
N TYR A 55 -0.92 16.91 9.82
CA TYR A 55 -1.27 17.90 8.79
C TYR A 55 -2.33 17.42 7.79
N SER A 56 -2.64 16.11 7.74
CA SER A 56 -3.72 15.52 6.94
C SER A 56 -4.29 14.28 7.63
N PRO A 57 -5.54 14.24 8.10
CA PRO A 57 -6.08 13.14 8.90
C PRO A 57 -6.31 11.88 8.06
N ALA A 58 -5.30 11.01 7.99
CA ALA A 58 -5.33 9.85 7.12
C ALA A 58 -4.47 8.70 7.65
N VAL A 59 -4.92 7.47 7.37
CA VAL A 59 -4.11 6.26 7.49
C VAL A 59 -3.70 5.83 6.09
N SER A 60 -2.43 5.98 5.77
CA SER A 60 -1.86 5.54 4.50
C SER A 60 -1.12 4.22 4.67
N ILE A 61 -1.31 3.30 3.75
CA ILE A 61 -0.64 2.00 3.74
C ILE A 61 0.05 1.77 2.40
N LYS A 62 1.23 1.14 2.46
CA LYS A 62 1.99 0.70 1.30
C LYS A 62 2.42 -0.75 1.44
N GLY A 63 2.27 -1.49 0.35
CA GLY A 63 2.81 -2.82 0.21
C GLY A 63 3.36 -3.10 -1.18
N VAL A 64 4.06 -4.22 -1.30
CA VAL A 64 4.56 -4.77 -2.55
C VAL A 64 3.93 -6.15 -2.76
N PRO A 65 3.22 -6.39 -3.87
CA PRO A 65 2.68 -7.71 -4.16
C PRO A 65 3.80 -8.65 -4.61
N TYR A 66 3.77 -9.89 -4.14
CA TYR A 66 4.72 -10.96 -4.47
C TYR A 66 3.99 -12.18 -5.03
N VAL A 67 4.75 -13.00 -5.78
CA VAL A 67 4.34 -14.33 -6.21
C VAL A 67 5.49 -15.31 -5.98
N GLY A 68 5.16 -16.52 -5.55
CA GLY A 68 6.10 -17.60 -5.33
C GLY A 68 5.91 -18.25 -3.97
N THR A 69 6.77 -19.20 -3.64
CA THR A 69 6.89 -19.72 -2.27
C THR A 69 7.81 -18.80 -1.46
N SER A 70 7.74 -18.81 -0.13
CA SER A 70 8.57 -17.95 0.72
C SER A 70 10.08 -18.05 0.45
N GLU A 71 10.55 -19.17 -0.10
CA GLU A 71 11.97 -19.40 -0.44
C GLU A 71 12.36 -18.89 -1.84
N ARG A 72 11.39 -18.65 -2.74
CA ARG A 72 11.62 -18.24 -4.14
C ARG A 72 10.66 -17.13 -4.57
N ALA A 73 10.26 -16.29 -3.64
CA ALA A 73 9.32 -15.21 -3.91
C ALA A 73 9.99 -14.12 -4.74
N GLU A 74 9.29 -13.65 -5.76
CA GLU A 74 9.67 -12.48 -6.54
C GLU A 74 8.54 -11.45 -6.52
N PRO A 75 8.87 -10.15 -6.55
CA PRO A 75 7.85 -9.12 -6.69
C PRO A 75 7.02 -9.38 -7.95
N LEU A 76 5.70 -9.27 -7.83
CA LEU A 76 4.77 -9.67 -8.88
C LEU A 76 5.09 -9.01 -10.22
N TYR A 77 5.65 -7.78 -10.23
CA TYR A 77 6.02 -7.08 -11.46
C TYR A 77 7.22 -7.65 -12.22
N ARG A 78 8.09 -8.42 -11.55
CA ARG A 78 9.23 -9.10 -12.18
C ARG A 78 8.83 -10.48 -12.72
N SER A 79 7.75 -11.03 -12.20
CA SER A 79 7.28 -12.35 -12.59
C SER A 79 6.59 -12.35 -13.95
N PRO A 80 6.77 -13.37 -14.79
CA PRO A 80 5.91 -13.61 -15.95
C PRO A 80 4.42 -13.70 -15.58
N ALA A 81 4.12 -14.11 -14.33
CA ALA A 81 2.77 -14.16 -13.78
C ALA A 81 2.12 -12.77 -13.59
N ALA A 82 2.89 -11.67 -13.66
CA ALA A 82 2.38 -10.29 -13.63
C ALA A 82 1.34 -10.01 -14.71
N SER A 83 1.47 -10.71 -15.85
CA SER A 83 0.64 -10.55 -17.06
C SER A 83 -0.64 -11.38 -17.03
N SER A 84 -0.83 -12.21 -15.99
CA SER A 84 -2.04 -13.02 -15.86
C SER A 84 -3.28 -12.14 -15.65
N SER A 85 -4.43 -12.59 -16.13
CA SER A 85 -5.76 -11.96 -15.94
C SER A 85 -6.22 -11.92 -14.49
N ARG A 86 -5.34 -12.22 -13.53
CA ARG A 86 -5.68 -12.33 -12.11
C ARG A 86 -5.64 -10.95 -11.46
N PRO A 87 -6.60 -10.67 -10.57
CA PRO A 87 -6.59 -9.43 -9.81
C PRO A 87 -5.36 -9.41 -8.89
N ARG A 88 -4.70 -8.26 -8.85
CA ARG A 88 -3.49 -8.05 -8.04
C ARG A 88 -3.88 -7.88 -6.56
N PRO A 89 -3.02 -8.29 -5.61
CA PRO A 89 -3.20 -7.92 -4.22
C PRO A 89 -3.34 -6.40 -4.05
N ASP A 90 -4.29 -5.97 -3.24
CA ASP A 90 -4.59 -4.56 -2.94
C ASP A 90 -5.03 -4.42 -1.48
N PHE A 91 -5.21 -3.20 -0.98
CA PHE A 91 -5.76 -2.93 0.35
C PHE A 91 -7.21 -2.43 0.25
N VAL A 92 -8.04 -2.94 1.14
CA VAL A 92 -9.40 -2.46 1.39
C VAL A 92 -9.55 -2.19 2.88
N ALA A 93 -10.49 -1.31 3.24
CA ALA A 93 -10.72 -0.99 4.63
C ALA A 93 -12.20 -0.85 4.95
N ARG A 94 -12.54 -1.08 6.22
CA ARG A 94 -13.85 -0.83 6.79
C ARG A 94 -13.70 -0.25 8.19
N GLN A 95 -14.44 0.82 8.48
CA GLN A 95 -14.46 1.44 9.79
C GLN A 95 -15.60 0.89 10.67
N PHE A 96 -15.28 0.59 11.93
CA PHE A 96 -16.19 0.15 12.99
C PHE A 96 -16.01 1.06 14.21
N GLY A 97 -16.88 2.06 14.35
CA GLY A 97 -16.71 3.09 15.38
C GLY A 97 -15.37 3.83 15.21
N SER A 98 -14.52 3.85 16.24
CA SER A 98 -13.18 4.45 16.18
C SER A 98 -12.09 3.51 15.65
N THR A 99 -12.46 2.31 15.19
CA THR A 99 -11.51 1.28 14.73
C THR A 99 -11.55 1.15 13.21
N LEU A 100 -10.42 1.34 12.55
CA LEU A 100 -10.25 1.08 11.12
C LEU A 100 -9.66 -0.30 10.92
N VAL A 101 -10.40 -1.22 10.29
CA VAL A 101 -9.88 -2.53 9.88
C VAL A 101 -9.41 -2.41 8.44
N ILE A 102 -8.12 -2.64 8.20
CA ILE A 102 -7.50 -2.67 6.88
C ILE A 102 -7.15 -4.12 6.57
N SER A 103 -7.59 -4.63 5.42
CA SER A 103 -7.24 -5.97 4.96
C SER A 103 -6.65 -5.93 3.56
N THR A 104 -5.70 -6.81 3.32
CA THR A 104 -5.27 -7.17 1.96
C THR A 104 -6.38 -7.93 1.24
N THR A 105 -6.45 -7.80 -0.08
CA THR A 105 -7.30 -8.58 -1.01
C THR A 105 -6.41 -9.42 -1.92
N ASN A 106 -6.99 -10.42 -2.57
CA ASN A 106 -6.35 -11.27 -3.58
C ASN A 106 -5.04 -11.94 -3.08
N GLU A 107 -4.94 -12.17 -1.78
CA GLU A 107 -3.89 -12.99 -1.17
C GLU A 107 -4.30 -14.46 -1.23
N ILE A 108 -3.76 -15.20 -2.20
CA ILE A 108 -4.24 -16.53 -2.58
C ILE A 108 -3.13 -17.56 -2.49
N ARG A 109 -3.43 -18.71 -1.88
CA ARG A 109 -2.58 -19.91 -1.92
C ARG A 109 -3.00 -20.85 -3.05
N TYR A 110 -2.06 -21.20 -3.92
CA TYR A 110 -2.19 -22.29 -4.89
C TYR A 110 -1.23 -23.43 -4.54
N PRO A 111 -1.45 -24.65 -5.08
CA PRO A 111 -0.55 -25.78 -4.83
C PRO A 111 0.91 -25.53 -5.19
N ASP A 112 1.19 -24.68 -6.18
CA ASP A 112 2.52 -24.44 -6.75
C ASP A 112 3.08 -23.03 -6.49
N ARG A 113 2.27 -22.12 -5.94
CA ARG A 113 2.68 -20.72 -5.69
C ARG A 113 1.69 -20.01 -4.76
N ASP A 114 2.22 -19.10 -3.96
CA ASP A 114 1.43 -18.15 -3.19
C ASP A 114 1.42 -16.78 -3.89
N TYR A 115 0.31 -16.06 -3.79
CA TYR A 115 0.19 -14.64 -4.13
C TYR A 115 -0.11 -13.90 -2.84
N TYR A 116 0.72 -12.92 -2.49
CA TYR A 116 0.58 -12.21 -1.21
C TYR A 116 1.11 -10.77 -1.30
N MET A 117 0.88 -9.99 -0.26
CA MET A 117 1.33 -8.61 -0.12
C MET A 117 2.30 -8.49 1.05
N ASP A 118 3.53 -8.08 0.78
CA ASP A 118 4.44 -7.61 1.84
C ASP A 118 4.06 -6.18 2.19
N VAL A 119 3.58 -5.96 3.42
CA VAL A 119 3.25 -4.61 3.90
C VAL A 119 4.54 -3.95 4.37
N VAL A 120 4.94 -2.88 3.70
CA VAL A 120 6.22 -2.23 3.97
C VAL A 120 6.06 -1.12 5.01
N HIS A 121 5.04 -0.25 4.82
CA HIS A 121 4.82 0.89 5.70
C HIS A 121 3.33 1.11 5.94
N LEU A 122 3.01 1.40 7.19
CA LEU A 122 1.76 2.00 7.64
C LEU A 122 2.08 3.41 8.15
N TRP A 123 1.71 4.42 7.37
CA TRP A 123 1.82 5.81 7.78
C TRP A 123 0.54 6.28 8.44
N ILE A 124 0.69 6.88 9.61
CA ILE A 124 -0.43 7.36 10.41
C ILE A 124 -0.24 8.85 10.60
N SER A 125 -1.12 9.64 9.99
CA SER A 125 -1.16 11.09 10.13
C SER A 125 -2.46 11.45 10.81
N LEU A 126 -2.55 11.23 12.13
CA LEU A 126 -3.74 11.52 12.92
C LEU A 126 -3.35 12.28 14.20
N PRO A 127 -4.22 13.18 14.71
CA PRO A 127 -3.92 14.01 15.87
C PRO A 127 -3.90 13.25 17.21
N ILE A 128 -4.26 11.97 17.21
CA ILE A 128 -4.40 11.13 18.41
C ILE A 128 -3.42 9.97 18.30
N ASN A 129 -2.91 9.49 19.44
CA ASN A 129 -2.14 8.24 19.51
C ASN A 129 -3.00 7.07 19.00
N ILE A 130 -2.63 6.52 17.84
CA ILE A 130 -3.35 5.40 17.23
C ILE A 130 -2.77 4.08 17.72
N HIS A 131 -3.63 3.18 18.17
CA HIS A 131 -3.24 1.82 18.49
C HIS A 131 -3.24 0.95 17.25
N VAL A 132 -2.08 0.49 16.80
CA VAL A 132 -1.94 -0.42 15.66
C VAL A 132 -1.88 -1.86 16.14
N ILE A 133 -2.85 -2.68 15.71
CA ILE A 133 -2.89 -4.13 15.92
C ILE A 133 -2.56 -4.80 14.59
N ARG A 134 -1.61 -5.74 14.61
CA ARG A 134 -1.19 -6.52 13.43
C ARG A 134 -1.69 -7.94 13.58
N GLU A 135 -2.66 -8.32 12.76
CA GLU A 135 -3.26 -9.65 12.76
C GLU A 135 -2.81 -10.41 11.53
N VAL A 136 -1.90 -11.36 11.73
CA VAL A 136 -1.46 -12.26 10.67
C VAL A 136 -2.61 -13.19 10.32
N ARG A 137 -2.99 -13.22 9.03
CA ARG A 137 -3.99 -14.15 8.52
C ARG A 137 -3.41 -15.13 7.51
N PRO A 138 -3.93 -16.37 7.42
CA PRO A 138 -3.54 -17.27 6.35
C PRO A 138 -4.02 -16.73 4.99
N LEU A 139 -3.31 -17.11 3.93
CA LEU A 139 -3.79 -16.94 2.56
C LEU A 139 -5.07 -17.75 2.35
N THR A 140 -6.01 -17.22 1.59
CA THR A 140 -7.26 -17.93 1.28
C THR A 140 -7.17 -18.57 -0.11
N SER A 141 -8.17 -19.37 -0.49
CA SER A 141 -8.25 -19.92 -1.85
C SER A 141 -8.91 -18.96 -2.84
N ASP A 142 -9.68 -17.99 -2.34
CA ASP A 142 -10.53 -17.08 -3.12
C ASP A 142 -10.04 -15.62 -3.11
N GLY A 143 -9.04 -15.29 -2.30
CA GLY A 143 -8.49 -13.96 -2.16
C GLY A 143 -9.35 -13.00 -1.34
N SER A 144 -10.37 -13.50 -0.63
CA SER A 144 -11.26 -12.65 0.16
C SER A 144 -10.48 -11.85 1.22
N PRO A 145 -10.75 -10.54 1.39
CA PRO A 145 -10.26 -9.79 2.52
C PRO A 145 -11.01 -10.18 3.82
N ASP A 146 -10.36 -10.02 4.95
CA ASP A 146 -11.01 -10.12 6.26
C ASP A 146 -11.36 -8.72 6.79
N LEU A 147 -12.61 -8.31 6.56
CA LEU A 147 -13.21 -7.08 7.08
C LEU A 147 -14.24 -7.37 8.18
N SER A 148 -14.07 -8.46 8.92
CA SER A 148 -14.92 -8.78 10.06
C SER A 148 -14.76 -7.73 11.19
N PRO A 149 -15.77 -7.53 12.06
CA PRO A 149 -15.64 -6.60 13.19
C PRO A 149 -14.43 -6.90 14.10
N PRO A 150 -13.90 -5.88 14.80
CA PRO A 150 -12.79 -6.01 15.76
C PRO A 150 -13.21 -6.67 17.08
#